data_AF-A0A917JL79-F1
#
_entry.id   AF-A0A917JL79-F1
#
_cell.length_a   1.000
_cell.length_b   1.000
_cell.length_c   1.000
_cell.angle_alpha   90.00
_cell.angle_beta   90.00
_cell.angle_gamma   90.00
#
_symmetry.space_group_name_H-M   'P 1'
#
loop_
_entity.id
_entity.type
_entity.pdbx_description
1 polymer ?
#
loop_
_entity_poly.entity_id
_entity_poly.type
_entity_poly.pdbx_seq_one_letter_code
_entity_poly.pdbx_strand_id
1 'polypeptide(L)'
;MYSSAEQNSLSVLIPLLLCGEQSAQLVFSQEVARLAHQCQHSMKALQEVELDEYYHDLALQHVLNQLPKQPLQRQAQRKAKRFYTSLARADNLSQHFVRISTLDACVTQLMQAVEHCYLGAHHPFARLCGLIKKDEAKHVYVSRQHAFLLGATKQDFVAEQQLILAALFRLLSEFEQTFTQLGIDLNLVFQRLEAKWQ
;
A
#
# COMPACT_ATOMS: atom_id res chain seq x y z
N MET A 1 7.17 19.21 -14.80
CA MET A 1 8.11 18.44 -15.64
C MET A 1 9.09 17.79 -14.68
N TYR A 2 9.28 16.48 -14.75
CA TYR A 2 10.17 15.78 -13.82
C TYR A 2 11.64 16.15 -14.06
N SER A 3 12.44 16.30 -13.00
CA SER A 3 13.90 16.24 -13.10
C SER A 3 14.38 14.81 -13.36
N SER A 4 15.58 14.63 -13.90
CA SER A 4 16.13 13.28 -14.13
C SER A 4 16.27 12.48 -12.83
N ALA A 5 16.59 13.15 -11.71
CA ALA A 5 16.65 12.52 -10.40
C ALA A 5 15.27 12.00 -9.98
N GLU A 6 14.23 12.83 -10.09
CA GLU A 6 12.85 12.45 -9.77
C GLU A 6 12.34 11.29 -10.64
N GLN A 7 12.61 11.33 -11.94
CA GLN A 7 12.25 10.23 -12.85
C GLN A 7 12.88 8.90 -12.43
N ASN A 8 14.16 8.94 -12.06
CA ASN A 8 14.89 7.76 -11.60
C ASN A 8 14.30 7.25 -10.29
N SER A 9 14.03 8.14 -9.32
CA SER A 9 13.47 7.73 -8.04
C SER A 9 12.06 7.13 -8.21
N LEU A 10 11.20 7.75 -9.01
CA LEU A 10 9.85 7.25 -9.27
C LEU A 10 9.85 5.89 -9.97
N SER A 11 10.78 5.65 -10.89
CA SER A 11 10.88 4.37 -11.59
C SER A 11 11.23 3.20 -10.64
N VAL A 12 11.80 3.49 -9.46
CA VAL A 12 12.12 2.51 -8.41
C VAL A 12 11.00 2.43 -7.38
N LEU A 13 10.40 3.56 -7.01
CA LEU A 13 9.31 3.65 -6.04
C LEU A 13 8.02 2.98 -6.53
N ILE A 14 7.58 3.28 -7.77
CA ILE A 14 6.29 2.79 -8.29
C ILE A 14 6.19 1.25 -8.29
N PRO A 15 7.22 0.46 -8.65
CA PRO A 15 7.18 -0.99 -8.50
C PRO A 15 6.92 -1.51 -7.09
N LEU A 16 7.28 -0.75 -6.04
CA LEU A 16 6.97 -1.11 -4.66
C LEU A 16 5.47 -1.01 -4.37
N LEU A 17 4.84 0.03 -4.92
CA LEU A 17 3.39 0.28 -4.80
C LEU A 17 2.59 -0.72 -5.64
N LEU A 18 2.95 -0.92 -6.92
CA LEU A 18 2.24 -1.83 -7.83
C LEU A 18 2.10 -3.26 -7.30
N CYS A 19 3.10 -3.76 -6.57
CA CYS A 19 2.99 -5.10 -5.98
C CYS A 19 1.97 -5.15 -4.83
N GLY A 20 1.70 -4.02 -4.17
CA GLY A 20 0.65 -3.85 -3.18
C GLY A 20 -0.72 -3.95 -3.84
N GLU A 21 -0.98 -3.11 -4.84
CA GLU A 21 -2.30 -3.07 -5.51
C GLU A 21 -2.66 -4.45 -6.08
N GLN A 22 -1.70 -5.11 -6.73
CA GLN A 22 -1.89 -6.45 -7.31
C GLN A 22 -2.14 -7.52 -6.25
N SER A 23 -1.51 -7.38 -5.08
CA SER A 23 -1.75 -8.27 -3.95
C SER A 23 -3.14 -8.03 -3.37
N ALA A 24 -3.53 -6.77 -3.17
CA ALA A 24 -4.85 -6.39 -2.66
C ALA A 24 -5.96 -6.91 -3.56
N GLN A 25 -5.90 -6.63 -4.87
CA GLN A 25 -6.87 -7.13 -5.87
C GLN A 25 -7.07 -8.65 -5.77
N LEU A 26 -5.98 -9.42 -5.63
CA LEU A 26 -6.07 -10.88 -5.51
C LEU A 26 -6.84 -11.30 -4.25
N VAL A 27 -6.60 -10.64 -3.11
CA VAL A 27 -7.26 -11.01 -1.85
C VAL A 27 -8.73 -10.60 -1.86
N PHE A 28 -9.04 -9.38 -2.30
CA PHE A 28 -10.43 -8.91 -2.37
C PHE A 28 -11.25 -9.73 -3.36
N SER A 29 -10.72 -10.05 -4.55
CA SER A 29 -11.42 -10.89 -5.55
C SER A 29 -11.71 -12.30 -5.03
N GLN A 30 -10.75 -12.93 -4.35
CA GLN A 30 -10.93 -14.24 -3.72
C GLN A 30 -12.00 -14.19 -2.63
N GLU A 31 -12.02 -13.14 -1.83
CA GLU A 31 -13.00 -12.99 -0.76
C GLU A 31 -14.41 -12.69 -1.29
N VAL A 32 -14.52 -11.86 -2.31
CA VAL A 32 -15.78 -11.61 -3.02
C VAL A 32 -16.33 -12.93 -3.59
N ALA A 33 -15.47 -13.75 -4.22
CA ALA A 33 -15.88 -15.06 -4.73
C ALA A 33 -16.34 -16.01 -3.60
N ARG A 34 -15.65 -16.01 -2.45
CA ARG A 34 -16.04 -16.80 -1.28
C ARG A 34 -17.41 -16.37 -0.72
N LEU A 35 -17.66 -15.07 -0.66
CA LEU A 35 -18.89 -14.49 -0.11
C LEU A 35 -20.09 -14.52 -1.07
N ALA A 36 -19.86 -14.69 -2.38
CA ALA A 36 -20.92 -14.80 -3.40
C ALA A 36 -21.97 -15.87 -3.07
N HIS A 37 -21.60 -16.86 -2.26
CA HIS A 37 -22.47 -17.94 -1.82
C HIS A 37 -23.10 -17.72 -0.43
N GLN A 38 -22.83 -16.60 0.26
CA GLN A 38 -23.14 -16.42 1.68
C GLN A 38 -23.84 -15.09 2.04
N CYS A 39 -23.39 -13.92 1.56
CA CYS A 39 -23.96 -12.64 2.02
C CYS A 39 -23.72 -11.47 1.03
N GLN A 40 -24.78 -10.88 0.48
CA GLN A 40 -24.69 -9.87 -0.59
C GLN A 40 -24.23 -8.47 -0.14
N HIS A 41 -24.44 -8.06 1.11
CA HIS A 41 -24.21 -6.66 1.51
C HIS A 41 -22.73 -6.34 1.79
N SER A 42 -22.00 -7.22 2.49
CA SER A 42 -20.56 -7.06 2.73
C SER A 42 -19.74 -7.19 1.44
N MET A 43 -20.26 -7.90 0.44
CA MET A 43 -19.60 -8.06 -0.86
C MET A 43 -19.42 -6.74 -1.60
N LYS A 44 -20.41 -5.84 -1.57
CA LYS A 44 -20.34 -4.60 -2.36
C LYS A 44 -19.16 -3.72 -1.93
N ALA A 45 -18.93 -3.60 -0.62
CA ALA A 45 -17.80 -2.81 -0.11
C ALA A 45 -16.45 -3.41 -0.54
N LEU A 46 -16.31 -4.73 -0.53
CA LEU A 46 -15.09 -5.42 -0.95
C LEU A 46 -14.87 -5.32 -2.48
N GLN A 47 -15.94 -5.38 -3.27
CA GLN A 47 -15.89 -5.15 -4.73
C GLN A 47 -15.50 -3.73 -5.09
N GLU A 48 -15.97 -2.74 -4.32
CA GLU A 48 -15.56 -1.35 -4.51
C GLU A 48 -14.06 -1.19 -4.24
N VAL A 49 -13.54 -1.78 -3.15
CA VAL A 49 -12.10 -1.77 -2.88
C VAL A 49 -11.32 -2.45 -4.01
N GLU A 50 -11.72 -3.64 -4.44
CA GLU A 50 -11.07 -4.33 -5.58
C GLU A 50 -10.99 -3.45 -6.83
N LEU A 51 -12.05 -2.70 -7.11
CA LEU A 51 -12.12 -1.79 -8.25
C LEU A 51 -11.23 -0.57 -8.07
N ASP A 52 -11.19 0.01 -6.86
CA ASP A 52 -10.31 1.12 -6.51
C ASP A 52 -8.83 0.70 -6.72
N GLU A 53 -8.44 -0.47 -6.20
CA GLU A 53 -7.10 -1.08 -6.38
C GLU A 53 -6.73 -1.33 -7.84
N TYR A 54 -7.71 -1.74 -8.67
CA TYR A 54 -7.52 -1.87 -10.12
C TYR A 54 -7.20 -0.53 -10.79
N TYR A 55 -7.91 0.53 -10.42
CA TYR A 55 -7.65 1.86 -10.96
C TYR A 55 -6.31 2.44 -10.47
N HIS A 56 -5.92 2.16 -9.23
CA HIS A 56 -4.60 2.52 -8.70
C HIS A 56 -3.48 1.84 -9.50
N ASP A 57 -3.59 0.53 -9.74
CA ASP A 57 -2.62 -0.23 -10.57
C ASP A 57 -2.51 0.36 -11.98
N LEU A 58 -3.64 0.63 -12.66
CA LEU A 58 -3.62 1.24 -13.99
C LEU A 58 -2.96 2.62 -14.01
N ALA A 59 -3.27 3.47 -13.03
CA ALA A 59 -2.72 4.82 -12.94
C ALA A 59 -1.20 4.79 -12.69
N LEU A 60 -0.75 3.94 -11.76
CA LEU A 60 0.66 3.76 -11.45
C LEU A 60 1.43 3.15 -12.63
N GLN A 61 0.87 2.16 -13.32
CA GLN A 61 1.47 1.60 -14.54
C GLN A 61 1.59 2.65 -15.65
N HIS A 62 0.58 3.49 -15.83
CA HIS A 62 0.61 4.56 -16.81
C HIS A 62 1.75 5.54 -16.54
N VAL A 63 1.99 5.91 -15.29
CA VAL A 63 3.14 6.75 -14.90
C VAL A 63 4.45 6.00 -15.16
N LEU A 64 4.56 4.75 -14.70
CA LEU A 64 5.78 3.96 -14.85
C LEU A 64 6.21 3.78 -16.31
N ASN A 65 5.25 3.62 -17.23
CA ASN A 65 5.51 3.46 -18.65
C ASN A 65 6.11 4.71 -19.32
N GLN A 66 6.03 5.88 -18.66
CA GLN A 66 6.61 7.14 -19.13
C GLN A 66 8.00 7.43 -18.53
N LEU A 67 8.44 6.60 -17.59
CA LEU A 67 9.70 6.78 -16.87
C LEU A 67 10.84 5.97 -17.50
N PRO A 68 12.10 6.44 -17.35
CA PRO A 68 13.25 5.66 -17.76
C PRO A 68 13.33 4.36 -16.97
N LYS A 69 13.74 3.28 -17.62
CA LYS A 69 14.02 2.01 -16.94
C LYS A 69 15.27 2.15 -16.09
N GLN A 70 15.18 1.78 -14.82
CA GLN A 70 16.32 1.78 -13.90
C GLN A 70 16.75 0.37 -13.52
N PRO A 71 18.06 0.11 -13.31
CA PRO A 71 18.54 -1.19 -12.84
C PRO A 71 17.86 -1.64 -11.54
N LEU A 72 17.65 -0.70 -10.61
CA LEU A 72 17.02 -0.95 -9.31
C LEU A 72 15.52 -1.28 -9.39
N GLN A 73 14.85 -0.97 -10.51
CA GLN A 73 13.42 -1.24 -10.71
C GLN A 73 13.08 -2.73 -10.51
N ARG A 74 13.91 -3.64 -11.08
CA ARG A 74 13.72 -5.09 -10.94
C ARG A 74 13.98 -5.57 -9.52
N GLN A 75 14.94 -4.96 -8.82
CA GLN A 75 15.21 -5.28 -7.42
C GLN A 75 14.04 -4.88 -6.54
N ALA A 76 13.54 -3.65 -6.69
CA ALA A 76 12.35 -3.15 -6.01
C ALA A 76 11.16 -4.09 -6.19
N GLN A 77 10.82 -4.42 -7.44
CA GLN A 77 9.72 -5.33 -7.73
C GLN A 77 9.92 -6.71 -7.08
N ARG A 78 11.12 -7.29 -7.14
CA ARG A 78 11.38 -8.61 -6.53
C ARG A 78 11.26 -8.58 -5.01
N LYS A 79 11.74 -7.53 -4.36
CA LYS A 79 11.69 -7.35 -2.90
C LYS A 79 10.26 -7.11 -2.43
N ALA A 80 9.52 -6.25 -3.13
CA ALA A 80 8.11 -6.02 -2.87
C ALA A 80 7.29 -7.31 -3.05
N LYS A 81 7.45 -8.04 -4.15
CA LYS A 81 6.77 -9.35 -4.34
C LYS A 81 7.01 -10.31 -3.18
N ARG A 82 8.26 -10.44 -2.72
CA ARG A 82 8.58 -11.30 -1.57
C ARG A 82 7.88 -10.84 -0.29
N PHE A 83 7.84 -9.54 -0.05
CA PHE A 83 7.14 -8.96 1.10
C PHE A 83 5.63 -9.26 1.04
N TYR A 84 4.94 -8.91 -0.05
CA TYR A 84 3.50 -9.14 -0.16
C TYR A 84 3.13 -10.63 -0.19
N THR A 85 3.92 -11.49 -0.84
CA THR A 85 3.74 -12.95 -0.74
C THR A 85 3.89 -13.46 0.70
N SER A 86 4.77 -12.86 1.51
CA SER A 86 4.91 -13.24 2.92
C SER A 86 3.71 -12.81 3.76
N LEU A 87 3.09 -11.66 3.45
CA LEU A 87 1.89 -11.19 4.13
C LEU A 87 0.69 -12.10 3.85
N ALA A 88 0.57 -12.59 2.60
CA ALA A 88 -0.47 -13.52 2.19
C ALA A 88 -0.44 -14.88 2.90
N ARG A 89 0.66 -15.21 3.61
CA ARG A 89 0.78 -16.40 4.47
C ARG A 89 0.22 -16.11 5.87
N ALA A 90 -1.07 -15.77 5.94
CA ALA A 90 -1.79 -15.68 7.22
C ALA A 90 -2.32 -17.07 7.63
N ASP A 91 -2.41 -17.32 8.93
CA ASP A 91 -2.93 -18.56 9.50
C ASP A 91 -4.43 -18.73 9.20
N ASN A 92 -5.15 -17.61 9.10
CA ASN A 92 -6.55 -17.55 8.76
C ASN A 92 -6.92 -16.24 8.05
N LEU A 93 -8.15 -16.19 7.56
CA LEU A 93 -8.66 -15.06 6.78
C LEU A 93 -8.83 -13.79 7.61
N SER A 94 -9.23 -13.88 8.89
CA SER A 94 -9.38 -12.68 9.73
C SER A 94 -8.05 -12.00 9.94
N GLN A 95 -6.99 -12.76 10.24
CA GLN A 95 -5.62 -12.27 10.33
C GLN A 95 -5.15 -11.67 9.01
N HIS A 96 -5.48 -12.26 7.86
CA HIS A 96 -5.13 -11.69 6.56
C HIS A 96 -5.71 -10.26 6.39
N PHE A 97 -6.99 -10.05 6.74
CA PHE A 97 -7.61 -8.73 6.67
C PHE A 97 -7.12 -7.76 7.75
N VAL A 98 -6.69 -8.25 8.92
CA VAL A 98 -5.93 -7.44 9.89
C VAL A 98 -4.65 -6.91 9.24
N ARG A 99 -3.91 -7.79 8.54
CA ARG A 99 -2.67 -7.40 7.87
C ARG A 99 -2.89 -6.37 6.77
N ILE A 100 -3.90 -6.58 5.92
CA ILE A 100 -4.28 -5.62 4.87
C ILE A 100 -4.63 -4.27 5.48
N SER A 101 -5.57 -4.23 6.44
CA SER A 101 -5.99 -2.98 7.08
C SER A 101 -4.82 -2.22 7.72
N THR A 102 -3.88 -2.95 8.33
CA THR A 102 -2.66 -2.38 8.92
C THR A 102 -1.72 -1.82 7.85
N LEU A 103 -1.58 -2.53 6.74
CA LEU A 103 -0.73 -2.13 5.63
C LEU A 103 -1.29 -0.91 4.91
N ASP A 104 -2.58 -0.87 4.58
CA ASP A 104 -3.27 0.27 3.96
C ASP A 104 -3.12 1.53 4.83
N ALA A 105 -3.12 1.37 6.17
CA ALA A 105 -2.88 2.48 7.09
C ALA A 105 -1.44 2.99 7.03
N CYS A 106 -0.45 2.09 6.83
CA CYS A 106 0.93 2.48 6.57
C CYS A 106 1.07 3.19 5.21
N VAL A 107 0.46 2.62 4.17
CA VAL A 107 0.46 3.16 2.80
C VAL A 107 -0.21 4.53 2.77
N THR A 108 -1.30 4.75 3.52
CA THR A 108 -1.92 6.07 3.69
C THR A 108 -0.91 7.12 4.17
N GLN A 109 -0.06 6.79 5.15
CA GLN A 109 0.96 7.72 5.63
C GLN A 109 2.11 7.90 4.63
N LEU A 110 2.49 6.84 3.93
CA LEU A 110 3.47 6.93 2.85
C LEU A 110 2.97 7.84 1.73
N MET A 111 1.73 7.63 1.27
CA MET A 111 1.08 8.46 0.24
C MET A 111 0.94 9.91 0.68
N GLN A 112 0.67 10.16 1.97
CA GLN A 112 0.69 11.51 2.54
C GLN A 112 2.07 12.16 2.42
N ALA A 113 3.15 11.41 2.67
CA ALA A 113 4.52 11.93 2.50
C ALA A 113 4.85 12.19 1.02
N VAL A 114 4.43 11.28 0.12
CA VAL A 114 4.64 11.42 -1.33
C VAL A 114 3.84 12.60 -1.90
N GLU A 115 2.62 12.85 -1.44
CA GLU A 115 1.80 14.01 -1.83
C GLU A 115 2.51 15.35 -1.54
N HIS A 116 3.34 15.39 -0.49
CA HIS A 116 4.08 16.59 -0.06
C HIS A 116 5.58 16.53 -0.42
N CYS A 117 5.96 15.66 -1.34
CA CYS A 117 7.35 15.47 -1.75
C CYS A 117 7.85 16.63 -2.64
N TYR A 118 9.14 16.60 -2.99
CA TYR A 118 9.81 17.65 -3.78
C TYR A 118 9.26 17.84 -5.20
N LEU A 119 8.43 16.94 -5.71
CA LEU A 119 7.69 17.16 -6.96
C LEU A 119 6.77 18.39 -6.89
N GLY A 120 6.31 18.75 -5.70
CA GLY A 120 5.39 19.86 -5.45
C GLY A 120 3.91 19.48 -5.58
N ALA A 121 3.06 20.18 -4.82
CA ALA A 121 1.64 19.83 -4.64
C ALA A 121 0.79 19.83 -5.92
N HIS A 122 1.22 20.55 -6.96
CA HIS A 122 0.52 20.60 -8.25
C HIS A 122 0.98 19.53 -9.24
N HIS A 123 2.01 18.77 -8.90
CA HIS A 123 2.53 17.73 -9.76
C HIS A 123 1.50 16.59 -9.94
N PRO A 124 1.23 16.11 -11.17
CA PRO A 124 0.21 15.08 -11.41
C PRO A 124 0.39 13.81 -10.55
N PHE A 125 1.64 13.34 -10.40
CA PHE A 125 1.93 12.19 -9.54
C PHE A 125 1.67 12.46 -8.05
N ALA A 126 2.04 13.64 -7.53
CA ALA A 126 1.76 13.99 -6.14
C ALA A 126 0.25 14.04 -5.87
N ARG A 127 -0.53 14.59 -6.83
CA ARG A 127 -2.00 14.58 -6.78
C ARG A 127 -2.58 13.18 -6.85
N LEU A 128 -2.01 12.30 -7.70
CA LEU A 128 -2.41 10.89 -7.77
C LEU A 128 -2.22 10.20 -6.41
N CYS A 129 -1.06 10.35 -5.78
CA CYS A 129 -0.84 9.83 -4.43
C CYS A 129 -1.80 10.41 -3.39
N GLY A 130 -2.17 11.70 -3.52
CA GLY A 130 -3.20 12.31 -2.68
C GLY A 130 -4.61 11.74 -2.88
N LEU A 131 -4.93 11.24 -4.08
CA LEU A 131 -6.18 10.52 -4.36
C LEU A 131 -6.12 9.09 -3.81
N ILE A 132 -5.06 8.34 -4.11
CA ILE A 132 -4.83 6.98 -3.58
C ILE A 132 -4.94 7.02 -2.05
N LYS A 133 -4.27 7.95 -1.38
CA LYS A 133 -4.36 8.16 0.08
C LYS A 133 -5.81 8.23 0.62
N LYS A 134 -6.73 8.86 -0.11
CA LYS A 134 -8.13 8.99 0.34
C LYS A 134 -8.86 7.65 0.24
N ASP A 135 -8.59 6.91 -0.84
CA ASP A 135 -9.15 5.58 -1.07
C ASP A 135 -8.58 4.60 -0.03
N GLU A 136 -7.28 4.64 0.24
CA GLU A 136 -6.61 3.84 1.29
C GLU A 136 -7.26 4.02 2.67
N ALA A 137 -7.63 5.26 3.03
CA ALA A 137 -8.32 5.50 4.30
C ALA A 137 -9.70 4.80 4.37
N LYS A 138 -10.40 4.69 3.23
CA LYS A 138 -11.64 3.90 3.09
C LYS A 138 -11.30 2.40 3.16
N HIS A 139 -10.23 1.95 2.51
CA HIS A 139 -9.81 0.54 2.49
C HIS A 139 -9.46 0.04 3.89
N VAL A 140 -8.73 0.84 4.68
CA VAL A 140 -8.48 0.59 6.11
C VAL A 140 -9.76 0.29 6.86
N TYR A 141 -10.79 1.11 6.68
CA TYR A 141 -12.08 0.93 7.35
C TYR A 141 -12.77 -0.35 6.90
N VAL A 142 -12.88 -0.60 5.59
CA VAL A 142 -13.53 -1.78 5.02
C VAL A 142 -12.83 -3.06 5.48
N SER A 143 -11.52 -3.15 5.31
CA SER A 143 -10.69 -4.29 5.72
C SER A 143 -10.79 -4.55 7.22
N ARG A 144 -10.81 -3.49 8.04
CA ARG A 144 -10.96 -3.59 9.49
C ARG A 144 -12.32 -4.13 9.91
N GLN A 145 -13.39 -3.59 9.36
CA GLN A 145 -14.75 -4.08 9.66
C GLN A 145 -14.89 -5.53 9.24
N HIS A 146 -14.37 -5.89 8.06
CA HIS A 146 -14.41 -7.26 7.57
C HIS A 146 -13.60 -8.21 8.44
N ALA A 147 -12.41 -7.82 8.90
CA ALA A 147 -11.63 -8.60 9.86
C ALA A 147 -12.43 -8.87 11.16
N PHE A 148 -13.13 -7.87 11.70
CA PHE A 148 -13.98 -8.06 12.88
C PHE A 148 -15.16 -9.01 12.62
N LEU A 149 -15.80 -8.94 11.46
CA LEU A 149 -16.85 -9.89 11.07
C LEU A 149 -16.32 -11.33 10.95
N LEU A 150 -15.05 -11.49 10.59
CA LEU A 150 -14.35 -12.78 10.55
C LEU A 150 -13.81 -13.22 11.92
N GLY A 151 -14.05 -12.45 12.99
CA GLY A 151 -13.68 -12.80 14.36
C GLY A 151 -12.35 -12.25 14.85
N ALA A 152 -11.70 -11.33 14.13
CA ALA A 152 -10.53 -10.63 14.64
C ALA A 152 -10.86 -9.82 15.90
N THR A 153 -9.87 -9.61 16.76
CA THR A 153 -9.96 -8.81 17.97
C THR A 153 -9.05 -7.59 17.86
N LYS A 154 -9.23 -6.61 18.76
CA LYS A 154 -8.29 -5.46 18.82
C LYS A 154 -6.85 -5.89 19.13
N GLN A 155 -6.66 -6.99 19.86
CA GLN A 155 -5.34 -7.51 20.20
C GLN A 155 -4.61 -8.04 18.96
N ASP A 156 -5.34 -8.65 18.03
CA ASP A 156 -4.77 -9.12 16.76
C ASP A 156 -4.22 -7.96 15.94
N PHE A 157 -4.92 -6.82 15.91
CA PHE A 157 -4.41 -5.60 15.25
C PHE A 157 -3.12 -5.09 15.89
N VAL A 158 -3.06 -5.02 17.22
CA VAL A 158 -1.85 -4.54 17.92
C VAL A 158 -0.66 -5.46 17.63
N ALA A 159 -0.87 -6.78 17.62
CA ALA A 159 0.18 -7.76 17.37
C ALA A 159 0.70 -7.68 15.92
N GLU A 160 -0.20 -7.67 14.92
CA GLU A 160 0.17 -7.60 13.51
C GLU A 160 0.77 -6.24 13.12
N GLN A 161 0.34 -5.15 13.76
CA GLN A 161 0.86 -3.81 13.53
C GLN A 161 2.38 -3.72 13.71
N GLN A 162 2.90 -4.22 14.82
CA GLN A 162 4.34 -4.17 15.10
C GLN A 162 5.14 -4.95 14.04
N LEU A 163 4.64 -6.12 13.65
CA LEU A 163 5.27 -6.99 12.66
C LEU A 163 5.28 -6.35 11.28
N ILE A 164 4.14 -5.82 10.84
CA ILE A 164 3.98 -5.21 9.51
C ILE A 164 4.78 -3.92 9.42
N LEU A 165 4.72 -3.07 10.44
CA LEU A 165 5.45 -1.81 10.42
C LEU A 165 6.95 -2.06 10.32
N ALA A 166 7.49 -2.97 11.13
CA ALA A 166 8.91 -3.33 11.07
C ALA A 166 9.30 -3.97 9.73
N ALA A 167 8.45 -4.81 9.16
CA ALA A 167 8.71 -5.47 7.88
C ALA A 167 8.63 -4.49 6.69
N LEU A 168 7.65 -3.58 6.69
CA LEU A 168 7.51 -2.54 5.69
C LEU A 168 8.66 -1.54 5.78
N PHE A 169 9.03 -1.11 6.99
CA PHE A 169 10.18 -0.23 7.19
C PHE A 169 11.44 -0.85 6.59
N ARG A 170 11.73 -2.11 6.94
CA ARG A 170 12.87 -2.84 6.38
C ARG A 170 12.85 -2.90 4.85
N LEU A 171 11.69 -3.14 4.23
CA LEU A 171 11.55 -3.14 2.78
C LEU A 171 11.88 -1.77 2.18
N LEU A 172 11.30 -0.71 2.73
CA LEU A 172 11.44 0.65 2.18
C LEU A 172 12.85 1.23 2.42
N SER A 173 13.48 0.92 3.56
CA SER A 173 14.85 1.33 3.88
C SER A 173 15.90 0.76 2.93
N GLU A 174 15.64 -0.38 2.28
CA GLU A 174 16.53 -0.88 1.20
C GLU A 174 16.61 0.10 0.00
N PHE A 175 15.64 1.02 -0.09
CA PHE A 175 15.55 2.03 -1.14
C PHE A 175 15.56 3.45 -0.56
N GLU A 176 16.12 3.67 0.64
CA GLU A 176 16.10 4.96 1.35
C GLU A 176 16.55 6.13 0.46
N GLN A 177 17.62 5.96 -0.31
CA GLN A 177 18.11 7.00 -1.22
C GLN A 177 17.05 7.46 -2.24
N THR A 178 16.20 6.54 -2.73
CA THR A 178 15.07 6.84 -3.62
C THR A 178 14.07 7.78 -2.95
N PHE A 179 13.76 7.55 -1.68
CA PHE A 179 12.84 8.39 -0.91
C PHE A 179 13.47 9.75 -0.59
N THR A 180 14.73 9.77 -0.16
CA THR A 180 15.47 11.01 0.13
C THR A 180 15.56 11.93 -1.08
N GLN A 181 15.75 11.38 -2.29
CA GLN A 181 15.76 12.16 -3.54
C GLN A 181 14.42 12.83 -3.85
N LEU A 182 13.32 12.25 -3.38
CA LEU A 182 11.98 12.83 -3.45
C LEU A 182 11.68 13.75 -2.26
N GLY A 183 12.62 13.92 -1.31
CA GLY A 183 12.39 14.73 -0.10
C GLY A 183 11.56 14.02 0.97
N ILE A 184 11.52 12.69 0.94
CA ILE A 184 10.77 11.86 1.90
C ILE A 184 11.76 11.26 2.90
N ASP A 185 11.59 11.61 4.17
CA ASP A 185 12.29 10.97 5.29
C ASP A 185 11.47 9.79 5.81
N LEU A 186 11.94 8.57 5.52
CA LEU A 186 11.28 7.35 5.97
C LEU A 186 11.26 7.25 7.50
N ASN A 187 12.30 7.68 8.22
CA ASN A 187 12.29 7.60 9.68
C ASN A 187 11.16 8.48 10.26
N LEU A 188 10.98 9.68 9.71
CA LEU A 188 9.90 10.57 10.14
C LEU A 188 8.51 10.01 9.82
N VAL A 189 8.33 9.35 8.67
CA VAL A 189 7.07 8.69 8.31
C VAL A 189 6.73 7.60 9.32
N PHE A 190 7.70 6.75 9.67
CA PHE A 190 7.49 5.63 10.58
C PHE A 190 7.34 6.06 12.03
N GLN A 191 8.07 7.08 12.50
CA GLN A 191 7.86 7.67 13.83
C GLN A 191 6.44 8.21 14.00
N ARG A 192 5.86 8.83 12.96
CA ARG A 192 4.47 9.31 12.97
C ARG A 192 3.46 8.16 12.99
N LEU A 193 3.76 7.06 12.30
CA LEU A 193 2.95 5.84 12.34
C LEU A 193 2.94 5.23 13.75
N GLU A 194 4.10 5.10 14.38
CA GLU A 194 4.23 4.61 15.76
C GLU A 194 3.45 5.51 16.74
N ALA A 195 3.61 6.82 16.65
CA ALA A 195 2.95 7.78 17.53
C ALA A 195 1.42 7.82 17.38
N LYS A 196 0.88 7.54 16.18
CA LYS A 196 -0.57 7.48 15.94
C LYS A 196 -1.25 6.27 16.57
N TRP A 197 -0.47 5.27 16.96
CA TRP A 197 -0.97 3.98 17.43
C TRP A 197 -0.59 3.67 18.88
N GLN A 198 0.04 4.61 19.57
CA GLN A 198 0.14 4.67 21.03
C GLN A 198 -1.08 5.38 21.61
#